data_AF-A0A7S4QSI9-F1
#
_entry.id   AF-A0A7S4QSI9-F1
#
_cell.length_a   1.000
_cell.length_b   1.000
_cell.length_c   1.000
_cell.angle_alpha   90.00
_cell.angle_beta   90.00
_cell.angle_gamma   90.00
#
_symmetry.space_group_name_H-M   'P 1'
#
loop_
_entity.id
_entity.type
_entity.pdbx_description
1 polymer ?
#
loop_
_entity_poly.entity_id
_entity_poly.type
_entity_poly.pdbx_seq_one_letter_code
_entity_poly.pdbx_strand_id
1 'polypeptide(L)'
;AVLQVQGQAAPCHVAGWVVDAGGAPPRTPGHLHGAEVLAFSSEAACLRHLRDYVVESDADVIVGYDLVRAHLAPVISRAEASRAPRVPDFGLGRLRGAASRVRSGGGGPEAREVSGMEGRLLFDVQAALEREQRLESYSLSAAVLRFLGETRLEPGAPAVERLGREDPERLAALAVRDAELCLRLFGRLQFLFRYVELARVTGVPMEYLVTRGQSIKVFSMLLRKARLHGYVLPPPARGGGTEESYEGGAVLEPAVGYYDEAVVTLDFASLYPSIMQRHNLCYSTLLPPGGPPPPLTPSAADDRCGSGGGADCEEAP
;
A
#
# COMPACT_ATOMS: atom_id res chain seq x y z
N ALA A 1 -2.23 -18.29 -7.61
CA ALA A 1 -3.08 -17.42 -6.79
C ALA A 1 -3.41 -18.14 -5.49
N VAL A 2 -3.52 -17.37 -4.39
CA VAL A 2 -3.93 -17.86 -3.08
C VAL A 2 -5.09 -16.98 -2.63
N LEU A 3 -6.26 -17.57 -2.40
CA LEU A 3 -7.46 -16.87 -1.94
C LEU A 3 -7.68 -17.18 -0.47
N GLN A 4 -7.83 -16.14 0.34
CA GLN A 4 -8.05 -16.26 1.77
C GLN A 4 -9.07 -15.22 2.22
N VAL A 5 -10.04 -15.66 3.02
CA VAL A 5 -10.93 -14.75 3.73
C VAL A 5 -10.23 -14.30 5.01
N GLN A 6 -10.20 -12.98 5.24
CA GLN A 6 -9.54 -12.43 6.41
C GLN A 6 -10.16 -13.00 7.71
N GLY A 7 -9.30 -13.46 8.61
CA GLY A 7 -9.70 -14.12 9.86
C GLY A 7 -9.73 -15.66 9.78
N GLN A 8 -9.60 -16.25 8.59
CA GLN A 8 -9.42 -17.70 8.46
C GLN A 8 -7.96 -18.11 8.68
N ALA A 9 -7.79 -19.29 9.28
CA ALA A 9 -6.46 -19.85 9.60
C ALA A 9 -5.69 -20.34 8.36
N ALA A 10 -6.39 -20.66 7.28
CA ALA A 10 -5.81 -21.16 6.04
C ALA A 10 -6.50 -20.55 4.82
N PRO A 11 -5.84 -20.52 3.65
CA PRO A 11 -6.47 -20.16 2.38
C PRO A 11 -7.67 -21.05 2.08
N CYS A 12 -8.74 -20.47 1.55
CA CYS A 12 -9.91 -21.23 1.10
C CYS A 12 -9.71 -21.86 -0.28
N HIS A 13 -8.81 -21.30 -1.09
CA HIS A 13 -8.47 -21.84 -2.38
C HIS A 13 -7.05 -21.48 -2.80
N VAL A 14 -6.36 -22.43 -3.42
CA VAL A 14 -5.00 -22.26 -3.95
C VAL A 14 -4.99 -22.84 -5.35
N ALA A 15 -4.64 -22.01 -6.35
CA ALA A 15 -4.65 -22.44 -7.74
C ALA A 15 -3.45 -21.92 -8.54
N GLY A 16 -3.00 -22.74 -9.50
CA GLY A 16 -2.01 -22.41 -10.52
C GLY A 16 -2.61 -22.56 -11.91
N TRP A 17 -2.12 -21.78 -12.87
CA TRP A 17 -2.55 -21.84 -14.27
C TRP A 17 -1.34 -22.21 -15.12
N VAL A 18 -1.53 -23.18 -16.01
CA VAL A 18 -0.51 -23.65 -16.96
C VAL A 18 -1.09 -23.61 -18.38
N VAL A 19 -0.26 -23.21 -19.34
CA VAL A 19 -0.57 -23.34 -20.77
C VAL A 19 0.25 -24.49 -21.30
N ASP A 20 -0.40 -25.59 -21.69
CA ASP A 20 0.24 -26.74 -22.31
C ASP A 20 -0.01 -26.69 -23.83
N ALA A 21 1.05 -26.41 -24.59
CA ALA A 21 1.00 -26.36 -26.05
C ALA A 21 1.30 -27.73 -26.70
N GLY A 22 1.66 -28.75 -25.92
CA GLY A 22 1.85 -30.12 -26.39
C GLY A 22 0.52 -30.86 -26.36
N GLY A 23 0.11 -31.47 -27.48
CA GLY A 23 -1.22 -32.09 -27.67
C GLY A 23 -1.56 -33.32 -26.80
N ALA A 24 -1.00 -33.46 -25.60
CA ALA A 24 -1.55 -34.34 -24.60
C ALA A 24 -2.89 -33.76 -24.10
N PRO A 25 -3.92 -34.58 -23.86
CA PRO A 25 -5.16 -34.11 -23.25
C PRO A 25 -4.85 -33.40 -21.93
N PRO A 26 -5.67 -32.41 -21.50
CA PRO A 26 -5.46 -31.72 -20.23
C PRO A 26 -5.31 -32.80 -19.15
N ARG A 27 -4.11 -32.90 -18.58
CA ARG A 27 -3.91 -33.76 -17.42
C ARG A 27 -4.89 -33.28 -16.37
N THR A 28 -5.66 -34.21 -15.80
CA THR A 28 -6.51 -33.96 -14.62
C THR A 28 -5.78 -33.05 -13.63
N PRO A 29 -6.46 -32.10 -12.96
CA PRO A 29 -5.81 -31.14 -12.08
C PRO A 29 -4.85 -31.84 -11.12
N GLY A 30 -3.55 -31.62 -11.37
CA GLY A 30 -2.49 -32.12 -10.51
C GLY A 30 -2.60 -31.38 -9.18
N HIS A 31 -2.78 -32.11 -8.09
CA HIS A 31 -2.73 -31.52 -6.75
C HIS A 31 -1.26 -31.40 -6.35
N LEU A 32 -0.65 -30.26 -6.66
CA LEU A 32 0.71 -29.95 -6.23
C LEU A 32 0.64 -29.22 -4.89
N HIS A 33 1.06 -29.90 -3.81
CA HIS A 33 1.17 -29.27 -2.48
C HIS A 33 -0.13 -28.59 -1.99
N GLY A 34 -1.30 -29.17 -2.31
CA GLY A 34 -2.61 -28.61 -1.94
C GLY A 34 -3.12 -27.51 -2.87
N ALA A 35 -2.43 -27.22 -3.98
CA ALA A 35 -2.88 -26.32 -5.03
C ALA A 35 -3.53 -27.09 -6.19
N GLU A 36 -4.64 -26.56 -6.70
CA GLU A 36 -5.25 -27.01 -7.94
C GLU A 36 -4.50 -26.43 -9.15
N VAL A 37 -3.95 -27.27 -10.02
CA VAL A 37 -3.28 -26.81 -11.25
C VAL A 37 -4.22 -26.96 -12.44
N LEU A 38 -4.58 -25.83 -13.06
CA LEU A 38 -5.49 -25.75 -14.21
C LEU A 38 -4.69 -25.61 -15.50
N ALA A 39 -4.78 -26.63 -16.36
CA ALA A 39 -4.08 -26.67 -17.64
C ALA A 39 -5.00 -26.24 -18.79
N PHE A 40 -4.48 -25.39 -19.68
CA PHE A 40 -5.21 -24.87 -20.85
C PHE A 40 -4.41 -25.09 -22.13
N SER A 41 -5.11 -25.42 -23.22
CA SER A 41 -4.52 -25.62 -24.55
C SER A 41 -4.11 -24.34 -25.28
N SER A 42 -4.53 -23.18 -24.78
CA SER A 42 -4.15 -21.89 -25.34
C SER A 42 -4.06 -20.82 -24.27
N GLU A 43 -3.17 -19.86 -24.46
CA GLU A 43 -3.02 -18.70 -23.58
C GLU A 43 -4.32 -17.88 -23.51
N ALA A 44 -5.04 -17.73 -24.62
CA ALA A 44 -6.32 -17.01 -24.64
C ALA A 44 -7.38 -17.67 -23.74
N ALA A 45 -7.43 -19.00 -23.68
CA ALA A 45 -8.32 -19.72 -22.77
C ALA A 45 -7.87 -19.57 -21.30
N CYS A 46 -6.57 -19.67 -21.05
CA CYS A 46 -5.98 -19.48 -19.72
C CYS A 46 -6.28 -18.07 -19.16
N LEU A 47 -6.02 -17.03 -19.95
CA LEU A 47 -6.26 -15.64 -19.54
C LEU A 47 -7.76 -15.38 -19.30
N ARG A 48 -8.64 -15.93 -20.13
CA ARG A 48 -10.09 -15.82 -19.93
C ARG A 48 -10.50 -16.44 -18.59
N HIS A 49 -10.05 -17.67 -18.32
CA HIS A 49 -10.34 -18.33 -17.06
C HIS A 49 -9.75 -17.58 -15.85
N LEU A 50 -8.54 -17.03 -15.97
CA LEU A 50 -7.95 -16.20 -14.91
C LEU A 50 -8.81 -14.97 -14.60
N ARG A 51 -9.34 -14.30 -15.63
CA ARG A 51 -10.25 -13.16 -15.46
C ARG A 51 -11.57 -13.61 -14.80
N ASP A 52 -12.18 -14.68 -15.29
CA ASP A 52 -13.42 -15.22 -14.73
C ASP A 52 -13.22 -15.60 -13.26
N TYR A 53 -12.10 -16.26 -12.92
CA TYR A 53 -11.71 -16.56 -11.54
C TYR A 53 -11.62 -15.31 -10.64
N VAL A 54 -10.99 -14.23 -11.11
CA VAL A 54 -10.89 -12.97 -10.33
C VAL A 54 -12.27 -12.33 -10.14
N VAL A 55 -13.14 -12.40 -11.14
CA VAL A 55 -14.50 -11.85 -11.08
C VAL A 55 -15.39 -12.69 -10.15
N GLU A 56 -15.34 -14.01 -10.25
CA GLU A 56 -16.15 -14.97 -9.48
C GLU A 56 -15.71 -15.07 -8.02
N SER A 57 -14.40 -15.04 -7.75
CA SER A 57 -13.88 -15.00 -6.37
C SER A 57 -14.18 -13.69 -5.65
N ASP A 58 -14.52 -12.63 -6.40
CA ASP A 58 -14.84 -11.29 -5.95
C ASP A 58 -13.93 -10.73 -4.84
N ALA A 59 -12.62 -10.93 -4.97
CA ALA A 59 -11.64 -10.45 -4.00
C ALA A 59 -11.69 -8.92 -3.81
N ASP A 60 -11.83 -8.46 -2.56
CA ASP A 60 -11.79 -7.03 -2.21
C ASP A 60 -10.39 -6.43 -2.33
N VAL A 61 -9.36 -7.23 -2.02
CA VAL A 61 -7.95 -6.82 -2.02
C VAL A 61 -7.14 -7.80 -2.85
N ILE A 62 -6.43 -7.28 -3.85
CA ILE A 62 -5.46 -8.03 -4.64
C ILE A 62 -4.08 -7.66 -4.11
N VAL A 63 -3.42 -8.63 -3.48
CA VAL A 63 -2.08 -8.47 -2.90
C VAL A 63 -1.05 -9.07 -3.84
N GLY A 64 0.08 -8.39 -4.02
CA GLY A 64 1.22 -8.92 -4.75
C GLY A 64 2.53 -8.27 -4.34
N TYR A 65 3.64 -8.80 -4.86
CA TYR A 65 4.97 -8.22 -4.73
C TYR A 65 5.36 -7.68 -6.09
N ASP A 66 5.65 -6.38 -6.20
CA ASP A 66 5.77 -5.73 -7.52
C ASP A 66 4.53 -5.93 -8.40
N LEU A 67 3.35 -5.81 -7.78
CA LEU A 67 2.07 -6.28 -8.29
C LEU A 67 1.76 -5.74 -9.68
N VAL A 68 1.96 -4.44 -9.88
CA VAL A 68 1.60 -3.77 -11.14
C VAL A 68 2.58 -4.12 -12.26
N ARG A 69 3.87 -3.98 -12.01
CA ARG A 69 4.92 -4.14 -13.05
C ARG A 69 5.19 -5.61 -13.37
N ALA A 70 5.32 -6.48 -12.36
CA ALA A 70 5.69 -7.88 -12.57
C ALA A 70 4.50 -8.76 -12.95
N HIS A 71 3.27 -8.41 -12.54
CA HIS A 71 2.12 -9.31 -12.68
C HIS A 71 0.98 -8.73 -13.51
N LEU A 72 0.33 -7.66 -13.06
CA LEU A 72 -0.88 -7.15 -13.72
C LEU A 72 -0.61 -6.61 -15.13
N ALA A 73 0.45 -5.80 -15.30
CA ALA A 73 0.76 -5.20 -16.59
C ALA A 73 1.09 -6.24 -17.67
N PRO A 74 1.94 -7.27 -17.42
CA PRO A 74 2.15 -8.35 -18.38
C PRO A 74 0.87 -9.12 -18.70
N VAL A 75 0.08 -9.51 -17.70
CA VAL A 75 -1.16 -10.29 -17.90
C VAL A 75 -2.16 -9.53 -18.77
N ILE A 76 -2.40 -8.25 -18.46
CA ILE A 76 -3.31 -7.39 -19.24
C ILE A 76 -2.77 -7.17 -20.65
N SER A 77 -1.48 -6.89 -20.82
CA SER A 77 -0.88 -6.69 -22.15
C SER A 77 -0.97 -7.94 -23.02
N ARG A 78 -0.78 -9.13 -22.44
CA ARG A 78 -0.94 -10.41 -23.14
C ARG A 78 -2.39 -10.67 -23.51
N ALA A 79 -3.34 -10.33 -22.64
CA ALA A 79 -4.76 -10.42 -22.93
C ALA A 79 -5.16 -9.54 -24.13
N GLU A 80 -4.69 -8.28 -24.15
CA GLU A 80 -4.89 -7.36 -25.27
C GLU A 80 -4.28 -7.89 -26.59
N ALA A 81 -3.05 -8.42 -26.52
CA ALA A 81 -2.33 -8.94 -27.68
C ALA A 81 -2.93 -10.23 -28.26
N SER A 82 -3.55 -11.07 -27.42
CA SER A 82 -4.11 -12.36 -27.83
C SER A 82 -5.26 -12.28 -28.85
N ARG A 83 -5.83 -11.07 -29.07
CA ARG A 83 -6.95 -10.79 -30.01
C ARG A 83 -8.06 -11.85 -29.96
N ALA A 84 -8.28 -12.47 -28.80
CA ALA A 84 -9.24 -13.55 -28.65
C ALA A 84 -10.60 -13.05 -29.17
N PRO A 85 -11.18 -13.67 -30.22
CA PRO A 85 -12.39 -13.16 -30.83
C PRO A 85 -13.48 -13.21 -29.75
N ARG A 86 -13.95 -12.01 -29.33
CA ARG A 86 -14.83 -11.72 -28.17
C ARG A 86 -14.18 -11.45 -26.80
N VAL A 87 -12.98 -10.86 -26.71
CA VAL A 87 -12.51 -10.22 -25.46
C VAL A 87 -12.39 -8.69 -25.59
N PRO A 88 -13.49 -7.95 -25.84
CA PRO A 88 -13.49 -6.50 -25.64
C PRO A 88 -13.45 -6.10 -24.14
N ASP A 89 -13.63 -7.07 -23.22
CA ASP A 89 -13.84 -6.82 -21.79
C ASP A 89 -12.88 -7.63 -20.89
N PHE A 90 -11.55 -7.60 -21.12
CA PHE A 90 -10.61 -8.09 -20.08
C PHE A 90 -10.62 -7.11 -18.90
N GLY A 91 -11.70 -7.11 -18.14
CA GLY A 91 -11.94 -6.28 -16.96
C GLY A 91 -11.76 -7.13 -15.71
N LEU A 92 -10.78 -6.76 -14.91
CA LEU A 92 -10.53 -7.36 -13.59
C LEU A 92 -11.19 -6.55 -12.47
N GLY A 93 -11.59 -5.31 -12.71
CA GLY A 93 -12.36 -4.48 -11.77
C GLY A 93 -13.81 -4.96 -11.58
N ARG A 94 -14.56 -4.26 -10.72
CA ARG A 94 -15.99 -4.54 -10.45
C ARG A 94 -16.95 -3.81 -11.40
N LEU A 95 -16.49 -2.83 -12.15
CA LEU A 95 -17.32 -2.09 -13.11
C LEU A 95 -17.57 -2.94 -14.36
N ARG A 96 -18.84 -3.31 -14.59
CA ARG A 96 -19.25 -4.08 -15.78
C ARG A 96 -19.01 -3.26 -17.05
N GLY A 97 -18.38 -3.87 -18.05
CA GLY A 97 -18.05 -3.23 -19.32
C GLY A 97 -16.81 -2.31 -19.27
N ALA A 98 -16.13 -2.20 -18.12
CA ALA A 98 -14.85 -1.51 -18.03
C ALA A 98 -13.70 -2.51 -18.25
N ALA A 99 -12.89 -2.27 -19.28
CA ALA A 99 -11.69 -3.06 -19.54
C ALA A 99 -10.51 -2.58 -18.70
N SER A 100 -9.73 -3.51 -18.18
CA SER A 100 -8.45 -3.21 -17.55
C SER A 100 -7.41 -2.88 -18.62
N ARG A 101 -6.64 -1.82 -18.42
CA ARG A 101 -5.66 -1.32 -19.40
C ARG A 101 -4.36 -0.90 -18.75
N VAL A 102 -3.26 -1.16 -19.42
CA VAL A 102 -1.92 -0.74 -19.01
C VAL A 102 -1.59 0.61 -19.65
N ARG A 103 -1.02 1.52 -18.87
CA ARG A 103 -0.47 2.80 -19.34
C ARG A 103 0.96 2.95 -18.83
N SER A 104 1.75 3.74 -19.54
CA SER A 104 3.03 4.21 -19.00
C SER A 104 2.75 5.15 -17.84
N GLY A 105 3.39 4.90 -16.70
CA GLY A 105 3.22 5.67 -15.47
C GLY A 105 4.13 6.88 -15.37
N GLY A 106 3.83 7.78 -14.44
CA GLY A 106 4.65 8.95 -14.13
C GLY A 106 5.82 8.62 -13.20
N GLY A 107 6.86 7.97 -13.70
CA GLY A 107 8.00 7.55 -12.86
C GLY A 107 9.25 7.09 -13.62
N GLY A 108 9.35 7.42 -14.90
CA GLY A 108 10.41 6.93 -15.80
C GLY A 108 9.92 5.87 -16.79
N PRO A 109 10.79 5.38 -17.69
CA PRO A 109 10.41 4.55 -18.83
C PRO A 109 9.83 3.18 -18.46
N GLU A 110 10.13 2.66 -17.27
CA GLU A 110 9.63 1.35 -16.79
C GLU A 110 8.38 1.45 -15.91
N ALA A 111 7.96 2.66 -15.52
CA ALA A 111 6.78 2.84 -14.69
C ALA A 111 5.52 2.39 -15.45
N ARG A 112 4.71 1.56 -14.80
CA ARG A 112 3.44 1.06 -15.34
C ARG A 112 2.32 1.44 -14.39
N GLU A 113 1.19 1.82 -14.97
CA GLU A 113 -0.06 2.02 -14.26
C GLU A 113 -1.13 1.15 -14.89
N VAL A 114 -2.02 0.62 -14.05
CA VAL A 114 -3.15 -0.19 -14.49
C VAL A 114 -4.44 0.55 -14.14
N SER A 115 -5.31 0.72 -15.13
CA SER A 115 -6.67 1.26 -14.99
C SER A 115 -7.69 0.14 -15.20
N GLY A 116 -8.96 0.36 -14.84
CA GLY A 116 -9.99 -0.67 -14.98
C GLY A 116 -9.97 -1.72 -13.85
N MET A 117 -9.51 -1.31 -12.66
CA MET A 117 -9.47 -2.12 -11.42
C MET A 117 -10.45 -1.59 -10.36
N GLU A 118 -11.35 -0.69 -10.75
CA GLU A 118 -12.22 0.03 -9.83
C GLU A 118 -13.06 -0.94 -8.99
N GLY A 119 -13.17 -0.63 -7.69
CA GLY A 119 -13.87 -1.46 -6.72
C GLY A 119 -13.03 -2.57 -6.08
N ARG A 120 -11.77 -2.77 -6.51
CA ARG A 120 -10.80 -3.67 -5.87
C ARG A 120 -9.57 -2.87 -5.43
N LEU A 121 -9.10 -3.12 -4.21
CA LEU A 121 -7.88 -2.51 -3.70
C LEU A 121 -6.66 -3.28 -4.23
N LEU A 122 -5.75 -2.59 -4.91
CA LEU A 122 -4.44 -3.15 -5.24
C LEU A 122 -3.47 -2.84 -4.11
N PHE A 123 -2.87 -3.87 -3.53
CA PHE A 123 -1.88 -3.71 -2.47
C PHE A 123 -0.55 -4.31 -2.88
N ASP A 124 0.42 -3.44 -3.15
CA ASP A 124 1.79 -3.83 -3.46
C ASP A 124 2.64 -3.88 -2.18
N VAL A 125 3.04 -5.10 -1.81
CA VAL A 125 3.87 -5.36 -0.62
C VAL A 125 5.26 -4.74 -0.76
N GLN A 126 5.85 -4.73 -1.95
CA GLN A 126 7.17 -4.14 -2.16
C GLN A 126 7.10 -2.63 -1.96
N ALA A 127 6.14 -1.96 -2.58
CA ALA A 127 5.97 -0.51 -2.45
C ALA A 127 5.67 -0.10 -1.00
N ALA A 128 4.92 -0.90 -0.25
CA ALA A 128 4.69 -0.67 1.18
C ALA A 128 5.98 -0.82 2.00
N LEU A 129 6.81 -1.83 1.71
CA LEU A 129 8.11 -2.02 2.38
C LEU A 129 9.08 -0.87 2.11
N GLU A 130 9.23 -0.43 0.86
CA GLU A 130 10.11 0.67 0.46
C GLU A 130 9.77 1.99 1.18
N ARG A 131 8.52 2.16 1.59
CA ARG A 131 8.03 3.36 2.29
C ARG A 131 8.18 3.29 3.79
N GLU A 132 8.10 2.09 4.37
CA GLU A 132 8.03 1.90 5.83
C GLU A 132 9.31 1.40 6.45
N GLN A 133 10.17 0.74 5.67
CA GLN A 133 11.34 0.02 6.16
C GLN A 133 12.59 0.53 5.46
N ARG A 134 13.73 0.45 6.15
CA ARG A 134 15.05 0.64 5.55
C ARG A 134 15.70 -0.74 5.42
N LEU A 135 15.57 -1.35 4.24
CA LEU A 135 16.17 -2.64 3.92
C LEU A 135 17.35 -2.46 2.96
N GLU A 136 18.35 -3.34 3.07
CA GLU A 136 19.45 -3.41 2.10
C GLU A 136 18.97 -3.86 0.72
N SER A 137 17.96 -4.74 0.69
CA SER A 137 17.33 -5.24 -0.53
C SER A 137 15.83 -5.40 -0.32
N TYR A 138 15.06 -4.96 -1.33
CA TYR A 138 13.61 -5.12 -1.43
C TYR A 138 13.23 -6.21 -2.43
N SER A 139 14.05 -7.27 -2.57
CA SER A 139 13.63 -8.46 -3.28
C SER A 139 12.69 -9.30 -2.41
N LEU A 140 11.80 -10.06 -3.05
CA LEU A 140 10.92 -10.99 -2.32
C LEU A 140 11.74 -11.97 -1.48
N SER A 141 12.86 -12.48 -1.99
CA SER A 141 13.78 -13.38 -1.27
C SER A 141 14.34 -12.73 0.00
N ALA A 142 14.77 -11.46 -0.08
CA ALA A 142 15.29 -10.72 1.08
C ALA A 142 14.18 -10.44 2.11
N ALA A 143 12.99 -10.03 1.66
CA ALA A 143 11.85 -9.78 2.54
C ALA A 143 11.38 -11.07 3.25
N VAL A 144 11.28 -12.19 2.54
CA VAL A 144 10.92 -13.50 3.11
C VAL A 144 11.94 -13.94 4.16
N LEU A 145 13.23 -13.84 3.85
CA LEU A 145 14.29 -14.18 4.81
C LEU A 145 14.21 -13.29 6.05
N ARG A 146 14.05 -11.97 5.88
CA ARG A 146 14.03 -11.01 6.98
C ARG A 146 12.81 -11.16 7.89
N PHE A 147 11.62 -11.33 7.33
CA PHE A 147 10.37 -11.26 8.10
C PHE A 147 9.74 -12.61 8.41
N LEU A 148 10.00 -13.63 7.59
CA LEU A 148 9.49 -14.99 7.79
C LEU A 148 10.57 -15.96 8.27
N GLY A 149 11.86 -15.64 8.12
CA GLY A 149 12.96 -16.54 8.50
C GLY A 149 13.11 -17.76 7.59
N GLU A 150 12.55 -17.69 6.38
CA GLU A 150 12.56 -18.76 5.39
C GLU A 150 13.45 -18.40 4.20
N THR A 151 14.04 -19.40 3.56
CA THR A 151 14.76 -19.20 2.29
C THR A 151 13.82 -19.47 1.12
N ARG A 152 13.68 -18.49 0.24
CA ARG A 152 12.98 -18.63 -1.04
C ARG A 152 13.96 -19.14 -2.11
N LEU A 153 13.54 -20.16 -2.86
CA LEU A 153 14.25 -20.56 -4.08
C LEU A 153 13.92 -19.57 -5.20
N GLU A 154 14.94 -18.91 -5.73
CA GLU A 154 14.79 -17.95 -6.83
C GLU A 154 15.39 -18.54 -8.11
N PRO A 155 14.56 -19.12 -9.01
CA PRO A 155 15.06 -19.66 -10.25
C PRO A 155 15.53 -18.54 -11.18
N GLY A 156 16.76 -18.63 -11.67
CA GLY A 156 17.24 -17.72 -12.72
C GLY A 156 16.45 -17.87 -14.03
N ALA A 157 16.47 -16.84 -14.87
CA ALA A 157 15.76 -16.83 -16.17
C ALA A 157 15.92 -18.11 -17.02
N PRO A 158 17.13 -18.69 -17.19
CA PRO A 158 17.30 -19.93 -17.95
C PRO A 158 16.61 -21.14 -17.30
N ALA A 159 16.53 -21.18 -15.96
CA ALA A 159 15.83 -22.23 -15.24
C ALA A 159 14.31 -22.08 -15.40
N VAL A 160 13.79 -20.86 -15.40
CA VAL A 160 12.38 -20.57 -15.66
C VAL A 160 11.98 -21.01 -17.07
N GLU A 161 12.79 -20.67 -18.08
CA GLU A 161 12.51 -21.06 -19.47
C GLU A 161 12.56 -22.58 -19.65
N ARG A 162 13.55 -23.25 -19.04
CA ARG A 162 13.67 -24.71 -19.06
C ARG A 162 12.47 -25.38 -18.38
N LEU A 163 12.12 -24.95 -17.17
CA LEU A 163 10.95 -25.47 -16.45
C LEU A 163 9.66 -25.22 -17.22
N GLY A 164 9.50 -24.07 -17.86
CA GLY A 164 8.33 -23.78 -18.69
C GLY A 164 8.16 -24.75 -19.87
N ARG A 165 9.25 -25.31 -20.40
CA ARG A 165 9.21 -26.32 -21.49
C ARG A 165 9.10 -27.76 -20.98
N GLU A 166 9.85 -28.09 -19.94
CA GLU A 166 10.05 -29.48 -19.50
C GLU A 166 9.09 -29.89 -18.37
N ASP A 167 8.75 -28.97 -17.48
CA ASP A 167 7.98 -29.24 -16.25
C ASP A 167 7.17 -27.98 -15.83
N PRO A 168 6.14 -27.61 -16.59
CA PRO A 168 5.36 -26.40 -16.34
C PRO A 168 4.52 -26.50 -15.05
N GLU A 169 4.18 -27.72 -14.61
CA GLU A 169 3.53 -27.98 -13.34
C GLU A 169 4.41 -27.55 -12.16
N ARG A 170 5.71 -27.89 -12.19
CA ARG A 170 6.67 -27.42 -11.18
C ARG A 170 6.89 -25.91 -11.22
N LEU A 171 6.88 -25.30 -12.39
CA LEU A 171 6.93 -23.84 -12.49
C LEU A 171 5.70 -23.18 -11.84
N ALA A 172 4.50 -23.74 -12.07
CA ALA A 172 3.28 -23.26 -11.43
C ALA A 172 3.33 -23.44 -9.91
N ALA A 173 3.88 -24.54 -9.39
CA ALA A 173 4.06 -24.74 -7.96
C ALA A 173 4.97 -23.68 -7.32
N LEU A 174 6.05 -23.27 -8.00
CA LEU A 174 6.91 -22.17 -7.54
C LEU A 174 6.14 -20.83 -7.52
N ALA A 175 5.37 -20.53 -8.56
CA ALA A 175 4.56 -19.31 -8.62
C ALA A 175 3.46 -19.27 -7.53
N VAL A 176 2.85 -20.42 -7.23
CA VAL A 176 1.89 -20.56 -6.13
C VAL A 176 2.58 -20.32 -4.78
N ARG A 177 3.78 -20.88 -4.59
CA ARG A 177 4.56 -20.64 -3.37
C ARG A 177 4.92 -19.18 -3.19
N ASP A 178 5.29 -18.47 -4.25
CA ASP A 178 5.56 -17.02 -4.20
C ASP A 178 4.32 -16.22 -3.81
N ALA A 179 3.14 -16.57 -4.34
CA ALA A 179 1.88 -15.94 -3.94
C ALA A 179 1.54 -16.19 -2.46
N GLU A 180 1.78 -17.40 -1.96
CA GLU A 180 1.60 -17.74 -0.54
C GLU A 180 2.56 -16.94 0.35
N LEU A 181 3.85 -16.87 -0.01
CA LEU A 181 4.86 -16.11 0.72
C LEU A 181 4.49 -14.61 0.76
N CYS A 182 3.99 -14.05 -0.34
CA CYS A 182 3.52 -12.68 -0.40
C CYS A 182 2.34 -12.43 0.56
N LEU A 183 1.34 -13.32 0.57
CA LEU A 183 0.20 -13.22 1.47
C LEU A 183 0.62 -13.38 2.94
N ARG A 184 1.57 -14.28 3.23
CA ARG A 184 2.15 -14.46 4.56
C ARG A 184 2.94 -13.24 5.01
N LEU A 185 3.70 -12.58 4.13
CA LEU A 185 4.34 -11.30 4.43
C LEU A 185 3.30 -10.24 4.76
N PHE A 186 2.22 -10.16 3.96
CA PHE A 186 1.13 -9.23 4.18
C PHE A 186 0.47 -9.40 5.56
N GLY A 187 0.22 -10.66 5.95
CA GLY A 187 -0.27 -11.00 7.28
C GLY A 187 0.76 -10.76 8.39
N ARG A 188 2.00 -11.22 8.24
CA ARG A 188 3.07 -11.08 9.25
C ARG A 188 3.34 -9.62 9.60
N LEU A 189 3.32 -8.78 8.58
CA LEU A 189 3.49 -7.34 8.69
C LEU A 189 2.18 -6.62 8.95
N GLN A 190 1.05 -7.29 9.23
CA GLN A 190 -0.21 -6.66 9.65
C GLN A 190 -0.64 -5.48 8.75
N PHE A 191 -0.36 -5.57 7.45
CA PHE A 191 -0.54 -4.43 6.55
C PHE A 191 -2.01 -4.01 6.48
N LEU A 192 -2.93 -4.97 6.38
CA LEU A 192 -4.36 -4.68 6.35
C LEU A 192 -4.79 -3.81 7.54
N PHE A 193 -4.47 -4.25 8.76
CA PHE A 193 -4.90 -3.55 9.98
C PHE A 193 -4.28 -2.16 10.09
N ARG A 194 -2.95 -2.04 9.86
CA ARG A 194 -2.28 -0.74 9.93
C ARG A 194 -2.82 0.25 8.91
N TYR A 195 -3.07 -0.20 7.68
CA TYR A 195 -3.53 0.67 6.61
C TYR A 195 -5.01 1.05 6.76
N VAL A 196 -5.85 0.14 7.30
CA VAL A 196 -7.22 0.48 7.69
C VAL A 196 -7.22 1.57 8.76
N GLU A 197 -6.44 1.40 9.83
CA GLU A 197 -6.38 2.39 10.91
C GLU A 197 -5.82 3.73 10.43
N LEU A 198 -4.75 3.71 9.64
CA LEU A 198 -4.19 4.94 9.10
C LEU A 198 -5.17 5.66 8.15
N ALA A 199 -5.93 4.91 7.34
CA ALA A 199 -6.98 5.48 6.48
C ALA A 199 -8.12 6.09 7.30
N ARG A 200 -8.53 5.43 8.41
CA ARG A 200 -9.54 5.95 9.33
C ARG A 200 -9.11 7.26 10.00
N VAL A 201 -7.86 7.34 10.46
CA VAL A 201 -7.29 8.53 11.11
C VAL A 201 -7.15 9.68 10.12
N THR A 202 -6.55 9.43 8.95
CA THR A 202 -6.22 10.48 7.98
C THR A 202 -7.39 10.86 7.07
N GLY A 203 -8.41 9.99 6.96
CA GLY A 203 -9.57 10.22 6.12
C GLY A 203 -9.25 10.18 4.62
N VAL A 204 -8.29 9.37 4.19
CA VAL A 204 -7.96 9.17 2.76
C VAL A 204 -8.26 7.72 2.34
N PRO A 205 -8.52 7.46 1.05
CA PRO A 205 -8.61 6.09 0.54
C PRO A 205 -7.33 5.30 0.85
N MET A 206 -7.46 4.01 1.17
CA MET A 206 -6.32 3.18 1.56
C MET A 206 -5.22 3.14 0.48
N GLU A 207 -5.61 3.14 -0.79
CA GLU A 207 -4.70 3.21 -1.94
C GLU A 207 -3.75 4.42 -1.86
N TYR A 208 -4.21 5.57 -1.34
CA TYR A 208 -3.38 6.77 -1.23
C TYR A 208 -2.25 6.61 -0.21
N LEU A 209 -2.39 5.70 0.75
CA LEU A 209 -1.34 5.48 1.75
C LEU A 209 -0.06 4.89 1.14
N VAL A 210 -0.22 4.06 0.11
CA VAL A 210 0.89 3.48 -0.68
C VAL A 210 1.30 4.42 -1.81
N THR A 211 0.35 4.95 -2.57
CA THR A 211 0.62 5.62 -3.85
C THR A 211 0.87 7.13 -3.75
N ARG A 212 0.46 7.80 -2.66
CA ARG A 212 0.57 9.26 -2.50
C ARG A 212 1.50 9.66 -1.36
N GLY A 213 1.99 10.90 -1.39
CA GLY A 213 2.86 11.46 -0.36
C GLY A 213 2.15 11.71 0.97
N GLN A 214 2.86 12.25 1.96
CA GLN A 214 2.29 12.54 3.27
C GLN A 214 1.34 13.77 3.26
N SER A 215 1.56 14.72 2.35
CA SER A 215 0.79 15.98 2.28
C SER A 215 -0.71 15.78 2.07
N ILE A 216 -1.12 14.81 1.25
CA ILE A 216 -2.54 14.54 1.01
C ILE A 216 -3.28 14.09 2.29
N LYS A 217 -2.57 13.40 3.19
CA LYS A 217 -3.11 12.93 4.47
C LYS A 217 -3.41 14.13 5.38
N VAL A 218 -2.43 15.03 5.51
CA VAL A 218 -2.57 16.27 6.30
C VAL A 218 -3.66 17.15 5.71
N PHE A 219 -3.67 17.33 4.39
CA PHE A 219 -4.68 18.13 3.71
C PHE A 219 -6.10 17.59 3.94
N SER A 220 -6.30 16.26 3.84
CA SER A 220 -7.61 15.64 4.13
C SER A 220 -8.05 15.89 5.59
N MET A 221 -7.13 15.74 6.55
CA MET A 221 -7.41 16.03 7.96
C MET A 221 -7.79 17.50 8.20
N LEU A 222 -7.04 18.44 7.61
CA LEU A 222 -7.34 19.87 7.69
C LEU A 222 -8.69 20.21 7.07
N LEU A 223 -9.00 19.66 5.89
CA LEU A 223 -10.27 19.90 5.21
C LEU A 223 -11.47 19.43 6.06
N ARG A 224 -11.36 18.25 6.69
CA ARG A 224 -12.39 17.74 7.61
C ARG A 224 -12.58 18.65 8.81
N LYS A 225 -11.50 19.14 9.42
CA LYS A 225 -11.56 20.04 10.58
C LYS A 225 -12.11 21.42 10.20
N ALA A 226 -11.67 21.99 9.08
CA ALA A 226 -12.17 23.26 8.59
C ALA A 226 -13.67 23.23 8.33
N ARG A 227 -14.19 22.16 7.71
CA ARG A 227 -15.63 21.99 7.51
C ARG A 227 -16.42 22.02 8.82
N LEU A 228 -15.89 21.41 9.88
CA LEU A 228 -16.55 21.39 11.19
C LEU A 228 -16.60 22.78 11.85
N HIS A 229 -15.59 23.61 11.61
CA HIS A 229 -15.48 24.95 12.19
C HIS A 229 -15.94 26.08 11.24
N GLY A 230 -16.52 25.75 10.08
CA GLY A 230 -16.99 26.74 9.10
C GLY A 230 -15.87 27.48 8.35
N TYR A 231 -14.64 26.96 8.35
CA TYR A 231 -13.53 27.54 7.60
C TYR A 231 -13.53 27.09 6.14
N VAL A 232 -13.06 27.99 5.27
CA VAL A 232 -12.75 27.69 3.87
C VAL A 232 -11.23 27.53 3.75
N LEU A 233 -10.77 26.37 3.29
CA LEU A 233 -9.38 26.19 2.93
C LEU A 233 -9.12 26.78 1.54
N PRO A 234 -8.06 27.59 1.37
CA PRO A 234 -7.63 27.97 0.02
C PRO A 234 -7.19 26.72 -0.75
N PRO A 235 -7.42 26.67 -2.07
CA PRO A 235 -6.88 25.60 -2.89
C PRO A 235 -5.34 25.61 -2.81
N PRO A 236 -4.68 24.45 -2.87
CA PRO A 236 -3.22 24.41 -2.94
C PRO A 236 -2.74 25.27 -4.10
N ALA A 237 -1.75 26.14 -3.85
CA ALA A 237 -1.23 27.07 -4.84
C ALA A 237 -0.80 26.32 -6.11
N ARG A 238 -1.33 26.74 -7.27
CA ARG A 238 -0.96 26.19 -8.58
C ARG A 238 0.32 26.86 -9.06
N GLY A 239 1.46 26.28 -8.70
CA GLY A 239 2.79 26.82 -9.04
C GLY A 239 3.18 27.97 -8.12
N GLY A 240 4.41 27.92 -7.61
CA GLY A 240 4.92 28.89 -6.65
C GLY A 240 4.99 28.35 -5.24
N GLY A 241 5.81 27.32 -5.04
CA GLY A 241 6.63 27.36 -3.83
C GLY A 241 7.62 28.49 -4.08
N THR A 242 7.46 29.64 -3.42
CA THR A 242 8.63 30.46 -3.17
C THR A 242 9.64 29.53 -2.48
N GLU A 243 10.81 29.34 -3.07
CA GLU A 243 11.93 28.61 -2.46
C GLU A 243 12.49 29.43 -1.27
N GLU A 244 11.63 29.84 -0.36
CA GLU A 244 12.04 30.40 0.92
C GLU A 244 12.42 29.22 1.81
N SER A 245 13.70 28.86 1.75
CA SER A 245 14.30 28.00 2.76
C SER A 245 14.19 28.68 4.11
N TYR A 246 13.66 27.98 5.11
CA TYR A 246 13.64 28.43 6.50
C TYR A 246 14.70 27.68 7.31
N GLU A 247 15.12 28.27 8.42
CA GLU A 247 16.09 27.66 9.32
C GLU A 247 15.52 26.38 9.97
N GLY A 248 16.32 25.32 9.99
CA GLY A 248 15.95 24.01 10.54
C GLY A 248 16.21 23.89 12.05
N GLY A 249 16.28 22.65 12.53
CA GLY A 249 16.69 22.39 13.92
C GLY A 249 18.18 22.68 14.14
N ALA A 250 18.52 23.29 15.28
CA ALA A 250 19.90 23.50 15.68
C ALA A 250 20.59 22.17 16.03
N VAL A 251 21.82 21.98 15.54
CA VAL A 251 22.68 20.84 15.88
C VAL A 251 23.82 21.38 16.74
N LEU A 252 23.93 20.88 17.96
CA LEU A 252 25.02 21.25 18.86
C LEU A 252 26.32 20.60 18.38
N GLU A 253 27.43 21.33 18.48
CA GLU A 253 28.75 20.79 18.18
C GLU A 253 29.09 19.67 19.17
N PRO A 254 29.35 18.43 18.69
CA PRO A 254 29.64 17.32 19.57
C PRO A 254 31.05 17.45 20.15
N ALA A 255 31.19 17.17 21.46
CA ALA A 255 32.50 16.91 22.03
C ALA A 255 33.00 15.56 21.49
N VAL A 256 33.99 15.59 20.60
CA VAL A 256 34.51 14.37 19.96
C VAL A 256 35.49 13.68 20.90
N GLY A 257 35.23 12.42 21.21
CA GLY A 257 36.09 11.63 22.07
C GLY A 257 35.59 10.21 22.28
N TYR A 258 36.43 9.42 22.93
CA TYR A 258 36.02 8.14 23.50
C TYR A 258 35.58 8.38 24.95
N TYR A 259 34.42 7.84 25.33
CA TYR A 259 33.86 7.99 26.66
C TYR A 259 33.81 6.61 27.33
N ASP A 260 34.57 6.44 28.41
CA ASP A 260 34.54 5.26 29.27
C ASP A 260 33.51 5.36 30.41
N GLU A 261 32.86 6.52 30.54
CA GLU A 261 31.78 6.80 31.49
C GLU A 261 30.38 6.63 30.86
N ALA A 262 29.36 6.50 31.71
CA ALA A 262 27.98 6.36 31.27
C ALA A 262 27.45 7.68 30.67
N VAL A 263 27.03 7.64 29.40
CA VAL A 263 26.40 8.78 28.71
C VAL A 263 24.88 8.67 28.83
N VAL A 264 24.25 9.69 29.41
CA VAL A 264 22.79 9.78 29.51
C VAL A 264 22.23 10.49 28.28
N THR A 265 21.29 9.84 27.61
CA THR A 265 20.58 10.42 26.46
C THR A 265 19.17 10.85 26.89
N LEU A 266 18.86 12.12 26.68
CA LEU A 266 17.53 12.70 26.92
C LEU A 266 16.94 13.15 25.59
N ASP A 267 15.66 12.85 25.36
CA ASP A 267 14.94 13.21 24.14
C ASP A 267 13.53 13.75 24.47
N PHE A 268 13.03 14.68 23.65
CA PHE A 268 11.68 15.22 23.79
C PHE A 268 10.66 14.35 23.07
N ALA A 269 9.64 13.90 23.80
CA ALA A 269 8.51 13.20 23.19
C ALA A 269 7.73 14.14 22.25
N SER A 270 7.79 13.87 20.95
CA SER A 270 7.05 14.62 19.91
C SER A 270 7.30 16.13 19.94
N LEU A 271 8.57 16.55 19.89
CA LEU A 271 8.99 17.96 20.02
C LEU A 271 8.13 18.97 19.24
N TYR A 272 8.04 18.87 17.91
CA TYR A 272 7.29 19.84 17.11
C TYR A 272 5.77 19.82 17.34
N PRO A 273 5.08 18.65 17.37
CA PRO A 273 3.69 18.58 17.82
C PRO A 273 3.43 19.23 19.17
N SER A 274 4.34 19.05 20.13
CA SER A 274 4.23 19.64 21.47
C SER A 274 4.42 21.16 21.44
N ILE A 275 5.38 21.68 20.67
CA ILE A 275 5.56 23.14 20.47
C ILE A 275 4.31 23.76 19.83
N MET A 276 3.76 23.13 18.79
CA MET A 276 2.55 23.62 18.11
C MET A 276 1.37 23.73 19.07
N GLN A 277 1.16 22.72 19.92
CA GLN A 277 0.09 22.73 20.92
C GLN A 277 0.34 23.75 22.02
N ARG A 278 1.56 23.78 22.59
CA ARG A 278 1.93 24.68 23.69
C ARG A 278 1.79 26.16 23.32
N HIS A 279 2.19 26.51 22.10
CA HIS A 279 2.20 27.90 21.63
C HIS A 279 1.01 28.25 20.73
N ASN A 280 0.01 27.37 20.64
CA ASN A 280 -1.19 27.57 19.82
C ASN A 280 -0.86 27.97 18.36
N LEU A 281 0.11 27.28 17.76
CA LEU A 281 0.55 27.54 16.39
C LEU A 281 -0.44 26.92 15.41
N CYS A 282 -1.20 27.77 14.71
CA CYS A 282 -2.18 27.35 13.72
C CYS A 282 -2.33 28.43 12.63
N TYR A 283 -2.81 28.03 11.45
CA TYR A 283 -3.21 28.98 10.41
C TYR A 283 -4.27 29.98 10.90
N SER A 284 -5.15 29.57 11.81
CA SER A 284 -6.22 30.43 12.35
C SER A 284 -5.76 31.40 13.45
N THR A 285 -4.54 31.27 13.95
CA THR A 285 -3.98 32.10 15.03
C THR A 285 -2.84 33.00 14.54
N LEU A 286 -2.41 32.83 13.29
CA LEU A 286 -1.39 33.65 12.67
C LEU A 286 -1.96 35.04 12.32
N LEU A 287 -1.37 36.07 12.91
CA LEU A 287 -1.66 37.46 12.59
C LEU A 287 -0.56 38.03 11.67
N PRO A 288 -0.91 38.85 10.67
CA PRO A 288 0.09 39.53 9.86
C PRO A 288 0.89 40.52 10.72
N PRO A 289 2.18 40.75 10.42
CA PRO A 289 2.98 41.76 11.10
C PRO A 289 2.27 43.13 11.09
N GLY A 290 1.99 43.69 12.27
CA GLY A 290 1.27 44.98 12.42
C GLY A 290 -0.26 44.90 12.32
N GLY A 291 -0.84 43.69 12.25
CA GLY A 291 -2.29 43.49 12.34
C GLY A 291 -2.85 43.82 13.73
N PRO A 292 -4.17 44.12 13.84
CA PRO A 292 -4.81 44.35 15.13
C PRO A 292 -4.69 43.11 16.02
N PRO A 293 -4.60 43.27 17.36
CA PRO A 293 -4.65 42.14 18.27
C PRO A 293 -5.93 41.33 18.02
N PRO A 294 -5.89 40.01 18.19
CA PRO A 294 -7.06 39.19 17.95
C PRO A 294 -8.16 39.63 18.92
N PRO A 295 -9.45 39.58 18.52
CA PRO A 295 -10.52 39.81 19.47
C PRO A 295 -10.33 38.83 20.64
N LEU A 296 -10.22 39.37 21.85
CA LEU A 296 -10.18 38.56 23.07
C LEU A 296 -11.43 37.68 23.04
N THR A 297 -11.28 36.39 22.73
CA THR A 297 -12.38 35.46 22.91
C THR A 297 -12.69 35.42 24.41
N PRO A 298 -13.97 35.28 24.80
CA PRO A 298 -14.30 35.09 26.21
C PRO A 298 -13.47 33.91 26.72
N SER A 299 -12.93 34.10 27.93
CA SER A 299 -12.24 33.06 28.71
C SER A 299 -12.80 31.66 28.45
N ALA A 300 -11.93 30.67 28.33
CA ALA A 300 -12.24 29.24 28.25
C ALA A 300 -12.93 28.67 29.53
N ALA A 301 -13.72 29.50 30.22
CA ALA A 301 -14.52 29.18 31.38
C ALA A 301 -15.92 28.63 31.03
N ASP A 302 -16.45 28.90 29.82
CA ASP A 302 -17.87 28.58 29.54
C ASP A 302 -18.14 27.19 28.93
N ASP A 303 -17.13 26.44 28.47
CA ASP A 303 -17.34 25.10 27.89
C ASP A 303 -17.08 23.93 28.87
N ARG A 304 -16.75 24.21 30.15
CA ARG A 304 -16.53 23.17 31.18
C ARG A 304 -17.64 23.03 32.22
N CYS A 305 -18.78 23.70 32.03
CA CYS A 305 -19.95 23.54 32.91
C CYS A 305 -21.19 23.09 32.13
N GLY A 306 -21.09 21.92 31.48
CA GLY A 306 -22.23 21.16 30.97
C GLY A 306 -22.50 19.94 31.84
N SER A 307 -23.31 20.11 32.89
CA SER A 307 -24.10 19.09 33.60
C SER A 307 -23.46 17.71 33.85
N GLY A 308 -22.80 17.55 35.00
CA GLY A 308 -22.46 16.25 35.60
C GLY A 308 -21.54 16.45 36.79
N GLY A 309 -22.05 16.20 38.00
CA GLY A 309 -21.40 16.63 39.25
C GLY A 309 -20.13 15.88 39.63
N GLY A 310 -19.31 16.55 40.46
CA GLY A 310 -18.45 15.93 41.45
C GLY A 310 -16.97 15.81 41.09
N ALA A 311 -16.19 16.70 41.70
CA ALA A 311 -14.81 16.55 42.17
C ALA A 311 -13.64 16.56 41.14
N ASP A 312 -12.65 17.38 41.53
CA ASP A 312 -11.23 17.34 41.16
C ASP A 312 -10.81 17.92 39.80
N CYS A 313 -10.79 19.26 39.75
CA CYS A 313 -9.84 20.00 38.93
C CYS A 313 -8.64 20.40 39.81
N GLU A 314 -7.64 19.52 39.89
CA GLU A 314 -6.30 19.91 40.35
C GLU A 314 -5.67 20.82 39.29
N GLU A 315 -5.34 22.04 39.71
CA GLU A 315 -4.43 22.94 39.02
C GLU A 315 -3.03 22.31 38.95
N ALA A 316 -2.41 22.37 37.78
CA ALA A 316 -0.98 22.12 37.60
C ALA A 316 -0.42 23.07 36.51
N PRO A 317 0.86 23.46 36.61
CA PRO A 317 1.37 24.82 36.43
C PRO A 317 1.57 25.31 34.99
#